data_AF-M6W1G4-F1
#
_entry.id   AF-M6W1G4-F1
#
_cell.length_a   1.000
_cell.length_b   1.000
_cell.length_c   1.000
_cell.angle_alpha   90.00
_cell.angle_beta   90.00
_cell.angle_gamma   90.00
#
_symmetry.space_group_name_H-M   'P 1'
#
loop_
_entity.id
_entity.type
_entity.pdbx_description
1 polymer ?
#
loop_
_entity_poly.entity_id
_entity_poly.type
_entity_poly.pdbx_seq_one_letter_code
_entity_poly.pdbx_strand_id
1 'polypeptide(L)'
;MLKETYKGYTELPRGGYLIDTSEGYLQIGSPPETIKDTMGFEKKTPLVFILPNKFFHVEKGISTAELEFPIYYNFFLRQKKTFIVCTKEQKVQLITVLKESLMGPDNINLKSEYLNGEESFGFPDMKAEMAYFRGYKGLEDVVEFKVFDNDNKVCYGNVNILKLESGDFLIQDGEKKSKFREKWDLILSMISEKDRPNRFKLRLSGSHVLDRRTDSIPKITHPALSFG
;
A
#
# COMPACT_ATOMS: atom_id res chain seq x y z
N MET A 1 -24.75 -2.82 12.08
CA MET A 1 -24.76 -4.10 12.84
C MET A 1 -23.71 -5.01 12.20
N LEU A 2 -22.49 -5.00 12.74
CA LEU A 2 -21.38 -5.84 12.24
C LEU A 2 -21.68 -7.29 12.62
N LYS A 3 -21.70 -8.19 11.63
CA LYS A 3 -21.86 -9.63 11.85
C LYS A 3 -20.64 -10.13 12.65
N GLU A 4 -20.84 -10.47 13.90
CA GLU A 4 -19.93 -11.37 14.61
C GLU A 4 -19.98 -12.75 13.96
N THR A 5 -18.82 -13.32 13.58
CA THR A 5 -18.63 -14.77 13.54
C THR A 5 -17.14 -15.18 13.34
N TYR A 6 -16.54 -15.69 14.42
CA TYR A 6 -15.53 -16.78 14.47
C TYR A 6 -14.14 -16.64 13.83
N LYS A 7 -13.56 -15.45 13.77
CA LYS A 7 -12.09 -15.32 13.65
C LYS A 7 -11.63 -14.22 14.60
N GLY A 8 -10.47 -14.37 15.24
CA GLY A 8 -9.92 -13.39 16.17
C GLY A 8 -9.50 -12.05 15.52
N TYR A 9 -10.14 -11.69 14.40
CA TYR A 9 -9.90 -10.50 13.59
C TYR A 9 -11.20 -10.03 12.92
N THR A 10 -11.29 -8.75 12.59
CA THR A 10 -12.38 -8.10 11.85
C THR A 10 -11.89 -7.76 10.44
N GLU A 11 -12.66 -8.12 9.41
CA GLU A 11 -12.36 -7.73 8.02
C GLU A 11 -12.81 -6.28 7.78
N LEU A 12 -11.93 -5.46 7.22
CA LEU A 12 -12.25 -4.06 6.91
C LEU A 12 -12.94 -3.95 5.54
N PRO A 13 -13.95 -3.05 5.38
CA PRO A 13 -14.67 -2.88 4.12
C PRO A 13 -13.79 -2.61 2.90
N ARG A 14 -12.70 -1.83 3.06
CA ARG A 14 -11.76 -1.49 1.98
C ARG A 14 -10.60 -2.48 1.85
N GLY A 15 -10.64 -3.56 2.63
CA GLY A 15 -9.63 -4.60 2.70
C GLY A 15 -8.66 -4.44 3.86
N GLY A 16 -7.90 -5.49 4.12
CA GLY A 16 -7.11 -5.60 5.34
C GLY A 16 -7.92 -6.15 6.51
N TYR A 17 -7.23 -6.41 7.60
CA TYR A 17 -7.77 -7.14 8.74
C TYR A 17 -7.34 -6.48 10.04
N LEU A 18 -8.28 -6.25 10.94
CA LEU A 18 -8.06 -5.64 12.22
C LEU A 18 -8.06 -6.70 13.32
N ILE A 19 -7.08 -6.67 14.20
CA ILE A 19 -7.02 -7.54 15.38
C ILE A 19 -7.08 -6.65 16.61
N ASP A 20 -8.07 -6.92 17.46
CA ASP A 20 -8.21 -6.22 18.73
C ASP A 20 -7.35 -6.86 19.82
N THR A 21 -6.43 -6.06 20.36
CA THR A 21 -5.46 -6.44 21.39
C THR A 21 -5.43 -5.46 22.56
N SER A 22 -4.73 -5.84 23.62
CA SER A 22 -4.41 -5.01 24.79
C SER A 22 -3.58 -3.77 24.42
N GLU A 23 -2.80 -3.83 23.35
CA GLU A 23 -1.95 -2.73 22.85
C GLU A 23 -2.64 -1.82 21.82
N GLY A 24 -3.96 -2.01 21.63
CA GLY A 24 -4.75 -1.36 20.61
C GLY A 24 -4.99 -2.24 19.38
N TYR A 25 -5.42 -1.62 18.28
CA TYR A 25 -5.63 -2.37 17.04
C TYR A 25 -4.33 -2.61 16.29
N LEU A 26 -4.15 -3.86 15.85
CA LEU A 26 -3.16 -4.26 14.86
C LEU A 26 -3.88 -4.41 13.51
N GLN A 27 -3.29 -3.93 12.43
CA GLN A 27 -3.85 -4.10 11.09
C GLN A 27 -2.93 -4.92 10.19
N ILE A 28 -3.44 -6.02 9.63
CA ILE A 28 -2.74 -6.83 8.63
C ILE A 28 -3.16 -6.34 7.25
N GLY A 29 -2.20 -5.85 6.48
CA GLY A 29 -2.43 -5.22 5.18
C GLY A 29 -3.13 -3.87 5.29
N SER A 30 -2.71 -2.93 4.45
CA SER A 30 -3.26 -1.59 4.36
C SER A 30 -3.47 -1.21 2.90
N PRO A 31 -4.48 -1.77 2.21
CA PRO A 31 -4.94 -1.22 0.95
C PRO A 31 -5.26 0.28 1.03
N PRO A 32 -5.31 0.99 -0.12
CA PRO A 32 -5.70 2.39 -0.16
C PRO A 32 -6.99 2.64 0.62
N GLU A 33 -7.08 3.80 1.26
CA GLU A 33 -8.28 4.30 1.95
C GLU A 33 -8.72 3.53 3.20
N THR A 34 -8.02 2.46 3.61
CA THR A 34 -8.40 1.63 4.78
C THR A 34 -8.36 2.35 6.11
N ILE A 35 -7.57 3.43 6.23
CA ILE A 35 -7.58 4.28 7.42
C ILE A 35 -8.98 4.84 7.74
N LYS A 36 -9.80 5.15 6.71
CA LYS A 36 -11.15 5.68 6.91
C LYS A 36 -12.07 4.68 7.60
N ASP A 37 -11.76 3.39 7.52
CA ASP A 37 -12.53 2.34 8.22
C ASP A 37 -12.27 2.35 9.72
N THR A 38 -11.15 2.89 10.19
CA THR A 38 -10.70 2.78 11.60
C THR A 38 -10.67 4.12 12.34
N MET A 39 -10.71 5.26 11.65
CA MET A 39 -10.66 6.59 12.27
C MET A 39 -11.79 6.85 13.29
N GLY A 40 -12.95 6.21 13.11
CA GLY A 40 -14.10 6.35 14.00
C GLY A 40 -14.15 5.34 15.16
N PHE A 41 -13.18 4.44 15.27
CA PHE A 41 -13.21 3.40 16.30
C PHE A 41 -12.72 3.90 17.66
N GLU A 42 -13.20 3.27 18.73
CA GLU A 42 -12.91 3.66 20.13
C GLU A 42 -11.41 3.69 20.43
N LYS A 43 -10.67 2.64 20.01
CA LYS A 43 -9.20 2.57 20.19
C LYS A 43 -8.41 3.36 19.15
N LYS A 44 -9.09 4.15 18.29
CA LYS A 44 -8.55 4.96 17.19
C LYS A 44 -7.90 4.09 16.10
N THR A 45 -7.34 4.74 15.08
CA THR A 45 -6.60 4.08 13.99
C THR A 45 -5.45 3.21 14.53
N PRO A 46 -5.11 2.09 13.87
CA PRO A 46 -3.96 1.26 14.23
C PRO A 46 -2.64 2.06 14.27
N LEU A 47 -1.81 1.74 15.27
CA LEU A 47 -0.41 2.17 15.30
C LEU A 47 0.51 1.09 14.74
N VAL A 48 0.06 -0.17 14.71
CA VAL A 48 0.85 -1.32 14.31
C VAL A 48 0.27 -1.92 13.04
N PHE A 49 1.07 -1.96 11.98
CA PHE A 49 0.71 -2.56 10.70
C PHE A 49 1.60 -3.77 10.41
N ILE A 50 1.00 -4.91 10.13
CA ILE A 50 1.69 -6.14 9.72
C ILE A 50 1.60 -6.21 8.20
N LEU A 51 2.76 -6.24 7.54
CA LEU A 51 2.80 -6.27 6.09
C LEU A 51 2.32 -7.63 5.54
N PRO A 52 1.50 -7.62 4.49
CA PRO A 52 1.07 -8.84 3.81
C PRO A 52 2.24 -9.51 3.10
N ASN A 53 2.11 -10.79 2.74
CA ASN A 53 3.18 -11.49 2.02
C ASN A 53 3.39 -10.94 0.60
N LYS A 54 2.36 -10.32 0.02
CA LYS A 54 2.42 -9.67 -1.30
C LYS A 54 2.00 -8.21 -1.15
N PHE A 55 2.79 -7.27 -1.66
CA PHE A 55 2.51 -5.84 -1.61
C PHE A 55 1.59 -5.35 -2.73
N PHE A 56 1.43 -6.15 -3.80
CA PHE A 56 0.64 -5.75 -4.96
C PHE A 56 -0.28 -6.87 -5.42
N HIS A 57 -1.53 -6.51 -5.68
CA HIS A 57 -2.53 -7.42 -6.22
C HIS A 57 -2.68 -7.18 -7.73
N VAL A 58 -2.02 -8.00 -8.54
CA VAL A 58 -1.92 -7.82 -10.01
C VAL A 58 -3.28 -7.68 -10.69
N GLU A 59 -4.24 -8.56 -10.38
CA GLU A 59 -5.54 -8.55 -11.07
C GLU A 59 -6.36 -7.29 -10.84
N LYS A 60 -6.15 -6.61 -9.71
CA LYS A 60 -6.89 -5.41 -9.32
C LYS A 60 -6.07 -4.14 -9.53
N GLY A 61 -4.75 -4.27 -9.71
CA GLY A 61 -3.85 -3.14 -9.89
C GLY A 61 -3.72 -2.27 -8.64
N ILE A 62 -3.84 -2.85 -7.44
CA ILE A 62 -3.80 -2.11 -6.17
C ILE A 62 -2.65 -2.58 -5.27
N SER A 63 -2.11 -1.62 -4.50
CA SER A 63 -1.23 -1.91 -3.37
C SER A 63 -2.04 -2.48 -2.21
N THR A 64 -1.45 -3.43 -1.48
CA THR A 64 -1.98 -3.98 -0.22
C THR A 64 -1.18 -3.49 0.99
N ALA A 65 -0.19 -2.63 0.78
CA ALA A 65 0.75 -2.12 1.77
C ALA A 65 0.96 -0.60 1.62
N GLU A 66 -0.12 0.15 1.49
CA GLU A 66 -0.14 1.61 1.38
C GLU A 66 -0.26 2.25 2.77
N LEU A 67 0.85 2.81 3.26
CA LEU A 67 0.99 3.27 4.64
C LEU A 67 1.23 4.78 4.79
N GLU A 68 1.37 5.53 3.70
CA GLU A 68 1.62 6.98 3.71
C GLU A 68 0.58 7.73 4.57
N PHE A 69 -0.71 7.62 4.24
CA PHE A 69 -1.77 8.28 4.99
C PHE A 69 -1.88 7.82 6.44
N PRO A 70 -1.83 6.50 6.76
CA PRO A 70 -1.70 6.05 8.15
C PRO A 70 -0.54 6.68 8.92
N ILE A 71 0.62 6.81 8.30
CA ILE A 71 1.81 7.40 8.92
C ILE A 71 1.57 8.89 9.18
N TYR A 72 1.08 9.65 8.20
CA TYR A 72 0.76 11.07 8.40
C TYR A 72 -0.29 11.30 9.48
N TYR A 73 -1.36 10.51 9.49
CA TYR A 73 -2.41 10.63 10.49
C TYR A 73 -1.87 10.36 11.90
N ASN A 74 -1.12 9.28 12.07
CA ASN A 74 -0.55 8.93 13.38
C ASN A 74 0.48 9.96 13.84
N PHE A 75 1.33 10.45 12.93
CA PHE A 75 2.37 11.41 13.27
C PHE A 75 1.78 12.82 13.54
N PHE A 76 1.13 13.44 12.56
CA PHE A 76 0.71 14.83 12.68
C PHE A 76 -0.51 15.01 13.59
N LEU A 77 -1.50 14.12 13.53
CA LEU A 77 -2.75 14.29 14.29
C LEU A 77 -2.72 13.59 15.64
N ARG A 78 -2.02 12.46 15.75
CA ARG A 78 -1.93 11.71 17.02
C ARG A 78 -0.62 11.88 17.76
N GLN A 79 0.41 12.48 17.15
CA GLN A 79 1.74 12.65 17.74
C GLN A 79 2.32 11.30 18.20
N LYS A 80 2.14 10.27 17.37
CA LYS A 80 2.60 8.90 17.60
C LYS A 80 3.33 8.35 16.37
N LYS A 81 4.33 7.52 16.62
CA LYS A 81 5.05 6.78 15.59
C LYS A 81 4.22 5.58 15.10
N THR A 82 4.31 5.27 13.81
CA THR A 82 3.71 4.06 13.23
C THR A 82 4.72 2.90 13.27
N PHE A 83 4.30 1.74 13.74
CA PHE A 83 5.10 0.53 13.80
C PHE A 83 4.75 -0.40 12.64
N ILE A 84 5.77 -0.88 11.93
CA ILE A 84 5.61 -1.74 10.77
C ILE A 84 6.29 -3.07 11.01
N VAL A 85 5.49 -4.14 11.10
CA VAL A 85 5.95 -5.51 11.30
C VAL A 85 6.15 -6.19 9.96
N CYS A 86 7.37 -6.66 9.68
CA CYS A 86 7.75 -7.15 8.36
C CYS A 86 8.99 -8.06 8.36
N THR A 87 9.30 -8.70 7.24
CA THR A 87 10.60 -9.36 7.02
C THR A 87 11.70 -8.36 6.65
N LYS A 88 12.96 -8.81 6.64
CA LYS A 88 14.11 -7.97 6.23
C LYS A 88 13.97 -7.49 4.79
N GLU A 89 13.53 -8.36 3.89
CA GLU A 89 13.34 -8.09 2.46
C GLU A 89 12.21 -7.07 2.27
N GLN A 90 11.09 -7.29 2.95
CA GLN A 90 9.94 -6.38 2.94
C GLN A 90 10.30 -4.98 3.45
N LYS A 91 11.13 -4.89 4.50
CA LYS A 91 11.63 -3.60 5.01
C LYS A 91 12.40 -2.83 3.94
N VAL A 92 13.31 -3.49 3.22
CA VAL A 92 14.10 -2.84 2.16
C VAL A 92 13.18 -2.30 1.07
N GLN A 93 12.22 -3.11 0.61
CA GLN A 93 11.25 -2.70 -0.41
C GLN A 93 10.38 -1.52 0.05
N LEU A 94 9.86 -1.58 1.27
CA LEU A 94 8.97 -0.55 1.78
C LEU A 94 9.70 0.77 2.08
N ILE A 95 10.96 0.72 2.52
CA ILE A 95 11.76 1.94 2.73
C ILE A 95 11.88 2.72 1.43
N THR A 96 12.09 2.08 0.28
CA THR A 96 12.14 2.77 -1.01
C THR A 96 10.83 3.50 -1.30
N VAL A 97 9.69 2.83 -1.13
CA VAL A 97 8.37 3.44 -1.35
C VAL A 97 8.11 4.60 -0.39
N LEU A 98 8.40 4.42 0.90
CA LEU A 98 8.18 5.44 1.93
C LEU A 98 9.13 6.63 1.80
N LYS A 99 10.35 6.43 1.30
CA LYS A 99 11.26 7.56 1.02
C LYS A 99 10.67 8.45 -0.06
N GLU A 100 10.23 7.86 -1.17
CA GLU A 100 9.61 8.63 -2.25
C GLU A 100 8.34 9.34 -1.79
N SER A 101 7.46 8.66 -1.05
CA SER A 101 6.17 9.23 -0.67
C SER A 101 6.23 10.22 0.51
N LEU A 102 7.12 10.00 1.48
CA LEU A 102 7.20 10.83 2.69
C LEU A 102 8.31 11.88 2.62
N MET A 103 9.44 11.55 2.00
CA MET A 103 10.58 12.46 1.93
C MET A 103 10.59 13.25 0.62
N GLY A 104 9.94 12.73 -0.43
CA GLY A 104 10.04 13.26 -1.78
C GLY A 104 11.37 12.87 -2.44
N PRO A 105 11.59 13.30 -3.69
CA PRO A 105 12.79 12.94 -4.44
C PRO A 105 14.04 13.61 -3.87
N ASP A 106 15.18 12.91 -3.96
CA ASP A 106 16.48 13.44 -3.52
C ASP A 106 16.92 14.68 -4.31
N ASN A 107 16.54 14.75 -5.60
CA ASN A 107 16.88 15.83 -6.50
C ASN A 107 15.63 16.32 -7.24
N ILE A 108 15.42 17.63 -7.24
CA ILE A 108 14.35 18.29 -7.99
C ILE A 108 15.00 19.29 -8.95
N ASN A 109 14.65 19.19 -10.23
CA ASN A 109 15.05 20.16 -11.24
C ASN A 109 13.81 20.79 -11.85
N LEU A 110 13.57 22.06 -11.53
CA LEU A 110 12.42 22.82 -12.04
C LEU A 110 12.77 23.73 -13.22
N LYS A 111 14.01 23.73 -13.72
CA LYS A 111 14.44 24.68 -14.76
C LYS A 111 13.56 24.65 -16.01
N SER A 112 13.09 23.46 -16.39
CA SER A 112 12.19 23.27 -17.55
C SER A 112 10.76 23.74 -17.29
N GLU A 113 10.35 23.86 -16.03
CA GLU A 113 8.97 24.21 -15.65
C GLU A 113 8.74 25.73 -15.66
N TYR A 114 9.80 26.53 -15.77
CA TYR A 114 9.78 27.99 -15.72
C TYR A 114 10.41 28.59 -16.98
N LEU A 115 9.81 29.66 -17.51
CA LEU A 115 10.20 30.28 -18.79
C LEU A 115 11.71 30.65 -18.86
N ASN A 116 12.27 31.17 -17.77
CA ASN A 116 13.69 31.55 -17.66
C ASN A 116 14.44 30.69 -16.63
N GLY A 117 13.93 29.49 -16.32
CA GLY A 117 14.51 28.64 -15.27
C GLY A 117 14.64 29.36 -13.92
N GLU A 118 15.80 29.25 -13.28
CA GLU A 118 16.12 29.85 -11.97
C GLU A 118 15.98 31.38 -11.92
N GLU A 119 16.08 32.07 -13.06
CA GLU A 119 15.94 33.53 -13.15
C GLU A 119 14.48 33.99 -13.20
N SER A 120 13.54 33.05 -13.25
CA SER A 120 12.11 33.37 -13.29
C SER A 120 11.67 34.00 -11.98
N PHE A 121 10.89 35.08 -12.06
CA PHE A 121 10.30 35.68 -10.87
C PHE A 121 9.47 34.63 -10.10
N GLY A 122 9.76 34.45 -8.81
CA GLY A 122 9.11 33.47 -7.96
C GLY A 122 9.61 32.03 -8.14
N PHE A 123 10.79 31.80 -8.73
CA PHE A 123 11.38 30.48 -8.78
C PHE A 123 11.61 29.93 -7.36
N PRO A 124 11.03 28.76 -7.00
CA PRO A 124 10.99 28.30 -5.62
C PRO A 124 12.29 27.63 -5.19
N ASP A 125 12.66 27.83 -3.93
CA ASP A 125 13.64 26.96 -3.25
C ASP A 125 12.92 25.74 -2.70
N MET A 126 12.65 24.77 -3.57
CA MET A 126 11.94 23.54 -3.19
C MET A 126 12.61 22.80 -2.03
N LYS A 127 13.94 22.87 -1.91
CA LYS A 127 14.67 22.19 -0.85
C LYS A 127 14.36 22.84 0.51
N ALA A 128 14.38 24.17 0.55
CA ALA A 128 14.00 24.92 1.75
C ALA A 128 12.51 24.72 2.09
N GLU A 129 11.62 24.79 1.10
CA GLU A 129 10.17 24.58 1.31
C GLU A 129 9.87 23.18 1.85
N MET A 130 10.42 22.13 1.24
CA MET A 130 10.24 20.76 1.73
C MET A 130 10.79 20.58 3.15
N ALA A 131 11.95 21.18 3.46
CA ALA A 131 12.52 21.14 4.80
C ALA A 131 11.62 21.85 5.83
N TYR A 132 11.00 22.96 5.45
CA TYR A 132 10.07 23.72 6.28
C TYR A 132 8.76 22.97 6.56
N PHE A 133 8.11 22.44 5.52
CA PHE A 133 6.79 21.81 5.64
C PHE A 133 6.81 20.38 6.21
N ARG A 134 7.91 19.64 6.04
CA ARG A 134 7.95 18.23 6.45
C ARG A 134 7.77 18.03 7.96
N GLY A 135 8.33 18.91 8.79
CA GLY A 135 8.17 18.84 10.25
C GLY A 135 8.86 17.66 10.96
N TYR A 136 9.64 16.85 10.24
CA TYR A 136 10.52 15.79 10.77
C TYR A 136 11.78 15.63 9.90
N LYS A 137 12.84 15.04 10.45
CA LYS A 137 14.16 14.95 9.80
C LYS A 137 14.29 13.71 8.93
N GLY A 138 13.76 12.58 9.40
CA GLY A 138 13.96 11.28 8.75
C GLY A 138 12.77 10.35 8.94
N LEU A 139 12.78 9.26 8.17
CA LEU A 139 11.74 8.23 8.23
C LEU A 139 11.62 7.62 9.65
N GLU A 140 12.74 7.54 10.36
CA GLU A 140 12.84 7.04 11.73
C GLU A 140 12.08 7.89 12.75
N ASP A 141 11.77 9.16 12.45
CA ASP A 141 10.97 10.01 13.32
C ASP A 141 9.48 9.60 13.29
N VAL A 142 9.02 9.08 12.14
CA VAL A 142 7.59 8.82 11.86
C VAL A 142 7.25 7.33 11.81
N VAL A 143 8.24 6.47 11.55
CA VAL A 143 8.08 5.02 11.40
C VAL A 143 9.14 4.25 12.19
N GLU A 144 8.72 3.15 12.81
CA GLU A 144 9.63 2.15 13.38
C GLU A 144 9.35 0.76 12.81
N PHE A 145 10.39 0.13 12.28
CA PHE A 145 10.29 -1.22 11.74
C PHE A 145 10.56 -2.26 12.83
N LYS A 146 9.62 -3.18 13.00
CA LYS A 146 9.76 -4.38 13.82
C LYS A 146 9.97 -5.58 12.89
N VAL A 147 11.24 -5.96 12.71
CA VAL A 147 11.60 -7.03 11.78
C VAL A 147 11.51 -8.37 12.48
N PHE A 148 10.91 -9.37 11.84
CA PHE A 148 10.91 -10.75 12.33
C PHE A 148 12.33 -11.26 12.58
N ASP A 149 12.54 -11.84 13.76
CA ASP A 149 13.80 -12.47 14.13
C ASP A 149 14.00 -13.84 13.46
N ASN A 150 15.05 -14.57 13.87
CA ASN A 150 15.36 -15.88 13.30
C ASN A 150 14.31 -16.95 13.64
N ASP A 151 13.47 -16.71 14.65
CA ASP A 151 12.35 -17.57 15.04
C ASP A 151 11.03 -17.10 14.40
N ASN A 152 11.11 -16.21 13.40
CA ASN A 152 9.97 -15.56 12.73
C ASN A 152 9.03 -14.83 13.69
N LYS A 153 9.57 -14.27 14.77
CA LYS A 153 8.80 -13.64 15.84
C LYS A 153 9.09 -12.13 15.95
N VAL A 154 8.06 -11.38 16.35
CA VAL A 154 8.14 -9.99 16.80
C VAL A 154 7.33 -9.83 18.08
N CYS A 155 7.86 -9.05 19.03
CA CYS A 155 7.15 -8.62 20.22
C CYS A 155 6.82 -7.12 20.12
N TYR A 156 5.58 -6.76 20.43
CA TYR A 156 5.12 -5.38 20.57
C TYR A 156 4.29 -5.26 21.84
N GLY A 157 4.86 -4.64 22.87
CA GLY A 157 4.25 -4.64 24.20
C GLY A 157 3.99 -6.08 24.68
N ASN A 158 2.75 -6.36 25.05
CA ASN A 158 2.29 -7.69 25.48
C ASN A 158 1.89 -8.61 24.32
N VAL A 159 1.94 -8.12 23.07
CA VAL A 159 1.52 -8.87 21.88
C VAL A 159 2.72 -9.52 21.20
N ASN A 160 2.61 -10.83 20.95
CA ASN A 160 3.56 -11.61 20.17
C ASN A 160 2.97 -11.88 18.78
N ILE A 161 3.75 -11.61 17.75
CA ILE A 161 3.37 -11.84 16.35
C ILE A 161 4.36 -12.85 15.79
N LEU A 162 3.86 -14.01 15.35
CA LEU A 162 4.64 -15.07 14.74
C LEU A 162 4.24 -15.22 13.29
N LYS A 163 5.22 -15.24 12.38
CA LYS A 163 5.00 -15.60 10.98
C LYS A 163 5.27 -17.10 10.80
N LEU A 164 4.27 -17.82 10.32
CA LEU A 164 4.36 -19.26 10.08
C LEU A 164 4.99 -19.53 8.70
N GLU A 165 5.54 -20.73 8.52
CA GLU A 165 6.12 -21.16 7.23
C GLU A 165 5.10 -21.11 6.08
N SER A 166 3.81 -21.26 6.38
CA SER A 166 2.73 -21.13 5.40
C SER A 166 2.51 -19.69 4.91
N GLY A 167 3.16 -18.69 5.53
CA GLY A 167 2.90 -17.27 5.34
C GLY A 167 1.78 -16.71 6.22
N ASP A 168 1.10 -17.55 6.99
CA ASP A 168 0.07 -17.14 7.95
C ASP A 168 0.70 -16.40 9.14
N PHE A 169 -0.11 -15.61 9.85
CA PHE A 169 0.30 -14.94 11.08
C PHE A 169 -0.43 -15.52 12.29
N LEU A 170 0.28 -15.75 13.38
CA LEU A 170 -0.29 -16.06 14.69
C LEU A 170 -0.03 -14.89 15.62
N ILE A 171 -1.11 -14.29 16.11
CA ILE A 171 -1.07 -13.16 17.04
C ILE A 171 -1.49 -13.67 18.41
N GLN A 172 -0.64 -13.51 19.41
CA GLN A 172 -0.90 -13.88 20.78
C GLN A 172 -0.85 -12.65 21.68
N ASP A 173 -1.92 -12.44 22.44
CA ASP A 173 -2.08 -11.35 23.40
C ASP A 173 -2.54 -11.96 24.73
N GLY A 174 -1.58 -12.13 25.66
CA GLY A 174 -1.78 -12.97 26.84
C GLY A 174 -2.18 -14.41 26.48
N GLU A 175 -3.36 -14.83 26.94
CA GLU A 175 -3.94 -16.14 26.64
C GLU A 175 -4.70 -16.18 25.30
N LYS A 176 -5.09 -15.01 24.75
CA LYS A 176 -5.83 -14.92 23.50
C LYS A 176 -4.91 -15.20 22.33
N LYS A 177 -5.31 -16.13 21.46
CA LYS A 177 -4.61 -16.47 20.21
C LYS A 177 -5.51 -16.26 19.01
N SER A 178 -5.00 -15.54 18.02
CA SER A 178 -5.69 -15.25 16.76
C SER A 178 -4.81 -15.70 15.62
N LYS A 179 -5.20 -16.77 14.93
CA LYS A 179 -4.54 -17.20 13.69
C LYS A 179 -5.18 -16.47 12.52
N PHE A 180 -4.37 -15.75 11.79
CA PHE A 180 -4.73 -15.11 10.54
C PHE A 180 -4.17 -15.92 9.37
N ARG A 181 -5.08 -16.34 8.49
CA ARG A 181 -4.73 -16.92 7.21
C ARG A 181 -4.98 -15.89 6.13
N GLU A 182 -3.93 -15.60 5.39
CA GLU A 182 -3.99 -14.62 4.31
C GLU A 182 -4.95 -15.13 3.22
N LYS A 183 -6.04 -14.41 2.99
CA LYS A 183 -7.10 -14.75 2.03
C LYS A 183 -7.42 -13.56 1.14
N TRP A 184 -6.41 -13.02 0.46
CA TRP A 184 -6.58 -11.85 -0.42
C TRP A 184 -7.59 -12.11 -1.54
N ASP A 185 -7.69 -13.35 -2.03
CA ASP A 185 -8.65 -13.72 -3.09
C ASP A 185 -10.12 -13.59 -2.65
N LEU A 186 -10.41 -13.58 -1.33
CA LEU A 186 -11.78 -13.56 -0.78
C LEU A 186 -12.24 -12.17 -0.29
N ILE A 187 -11.31 -11.32 0.17
CA ILE A 187 -11.64 -9.97 0.68
C ILE A 187 -12.18 -9.04 -0.42
N LEU A 188 -11.95 -9.37 -1.69
CA LEU A 188 -12.15 -8.45 -2.81
C LEU A 188 -13.50 -8.61 -3.53
N SER A 189 -14.43 -9.41 -2.97
CA SER A 189 -15.84 -9.37 -3.38
C SER A 189 -16.57 -8.12 -2.85
N MET A 190 -15.97 -7.38 -1.91
CA MET A 190 -16.59 -6.24 -1.21
C MET A 190 -16.09 -4.86 -1.65
N ILE A 191 -14.96 -4.76 -2.39
CA ILE A 191 -14.60 -3.50 -3.05
C ILE A 191 -15.59 -3.28 -4.18
N SER A 192 -16.57 -2.42 -3.91
CA SER A 192 -17.62 -2.01 -4.84
C SER A 192 -17.02 -1.62 -6.19
N GLU A 193 -17.68 -2.03 -7.28
CA GLU A 193 -17.31 -1.59 -8.64
C GLU A 193 -17.23 -0.07 -8.79
N LYS A 194 -17.85 0.67 -7.86
CA LYS A 194 -17.87 2.12 -7.79
C LYS A 194 -16.52 2.77 -7.43
N ASP A 195 -15.65 2.05 -6.73
CA ASP A 195 -14.32 2.54 -6.28
C ASP A 195 -13.18 2.03 -7.16
N ARG A 196 -13.48 1.33 -8.27
CA ARG A 196 -12.44 1.05 -9.26
C ARG A 196 -12.00 2.38 -9.85
N PRO A 197 -10.72 2.78 -9.76
CA PRO A 197 -10.21 3.81 -10.66
C PRO A 197 -10.56 3.34 -12.06
N ASN A 198 -11.24 4.19 -12.82
CA ASN A 198 -11.54 3.94 -14.23
C ASN A 198 -10.28 3.35 -14.84
N ARG A 199 -10.40 2.13 -15.40
CA ARG A 199 -9.28 1.42 -16.05
C ARG A 199 -8.39 2.46 -16.71
N PHE A 200 -7.10 2.45 -16.38
CA PHE A 200 -6.08 3.20 -17.11
C PHE A 200 -6.29 2.97 -18.61
N LYS A 201 -7.07 3.85 -19.25
CA LYS A 201 -7.06 4.01 -20.68
C LYS A 201 -5.82 4.83 -20.90
N LEU A 202 -4.70 4.15 -21.18
CA LEU A 202 -3.63 4.80 -21.92
C LEU A 202 -4.27 5.32 -23.20
N ARG A 203 -4.66 6.59 -23.19
CA ARG A 203 -5.04 7.30 -24.40
C ARG A 203 -3.72 7.63 -25.07
N LEU A 204 -3.17 6.65 -25.78
CA LEU A 204 -2.17 6.92 -26.80
C LEU A 204 -2.87 7.80 -27.82
N SER A 205 -2.55 9.10 -27.79
CA SER A 205 -2.93 10.03 -28.84
C SER A 205 -2.20 9.59 -30.11
N GLY A 206 -2.91 8.88 -30.98
CA GLY A 206 -2.42 8.51 -32.30
C GLY A 206 -2.76 7.07 -32.68
N SER A 207 -3.67 6.96 -33.64
CA SER A 207 -3.70 5.89 -34.66
C SER A 207 -4.36 4.55 -34.27
N HIS A 208 -5.53 4.34 -34.91
CA HIS A 208 -6.22 3.09 -35.24
C HIS A 208 -6.41 2.01 -34.14
N VAL A 209 -7.67 1.90 -33.71
CA VAL A 209 -8.23 0.73 -33.03
C VAL A 209 -8.19 -0.46 -33.99
N LEU A 210 -7.32 -1.44 -33.72
CA LEU A 210 -7.42 -2.80 -34.27
C LEU A 210 -8.16 -3.64 -33.23
N ASP A 211 -9.46 -3.78 -33.42
CA ASP A 211 -10.28 -4.77 -32.72
C ASP A 211 -9.95 -6.16 -33.28
N ARG A 212 -9.55 -7.09 -32.42
CA ARG A 212 -9.38 -8.50 -32.78
C ARG A 212 -10.28 -9.34 -31.89
N ARG A 213 -11.55 -9.48 -32.28
CA ARG A 213 -12.30 -10.74 -32.12
C ARG A 213 -13.21 -10.98 -33.32
N THR A 214 -12.89 -12.11 -33.97
CA THR A 214 -13.78 -12.95 -34.79
C THR A 214 -14.51 -12.28 -35.93
N ASP A 215 -13.86 -12.23 -37.09
CA ASP A 215 -14.55 -12.43 -38.37
C ASP A 215 -13.69 -13.31 -39.28
N SER A 216 -14.41 -14.20 -39.98
CA SER A 216 -13.99 -15.29 -40.86
C SER A 216 -12.71 -15.08 -41.68
N ILE A 217 -11.84 -16.10 -41.70
CA ILE A 217 -10.66 -16.21 -42.57
C ILE A 217 -11.12 -16.27 -44.04
N PRO A 218 -10.78 -15.29 -44.92
CA PRO A 218 -10.92 -15.45 -46.35
C PRO A 218 -9.70 -16.19 -46.90
N LYS A 219 -9.94 -17.22 -47.72
CA LYS A 219 -8.90 -17.92 -48.50
C LYS A 219 -8.22 -16.92 -49.44
N ILE A 220 -6.90 -16.80 -49.33
CA ILE A 220 -6.08 -16.05 -50.31
C ILE A 220 -5.76 -16.98 -51.48
N THR A 221 -6.33 -16.67 -52.65
CA THR A 221 -5.88 -17.19 -53.95
C THR A 221 -4.81 -16.25 -54.51
N HIS A 222 -3.61 -16.75 -54.81
CA HIS A 222 -2.56 -16.02 -55.50
C HIS A 222 -2.76 -16.03 -57.02
N PRO A 223 -2.62 -14.89 -57.73
CA PRO A 223 -2.14 -14.86 -59.09
C PRO A 223 -0.62 -14.61 -59.12
N ALA A 224 0.05 -15.35 -59.99
CA ALA A 224 1.48 -15.26 -60.26
C ALA A 224 1.86 -13.90 -60.87
N LEU A 225 3.00 -13.36 -60.46
CA LEU A 225 3.71 -12.30 -61.20
C LEU A 225 5.12 -12.78 -61.52
N SER A 226 5.34 -12.83 -62.83
CA SER A 226 6.55 -13.16 -63.56
C SER A 226 7.66 -12.14 -63.37
N PHE A 227 8.90 -12.63 -63.24
CA PHE A 227 10.13 -11.84 -63.36
C PHE A 227 10.44 -11.59 -64.84
N GLY A 228 10.77 -10.34 -65.17
CA GLY A 228 11.51 -9.92 -66.35
C GLY A 228 12.69 -9.06 -65.90
#